data_AF-A0A9Q0RHY8-F1
#
_entry.id   AF-A0A9Q0RHY8-F1
#
_cell.length_a   1.000
_cell.length_b   1.000
_cell.length_c   1.000
_cell.angle_alpha   90.00
_cell.angle_beta   90.00
_cell.angle_gamma   90.00
#
_symmetry.space_group_name_H-M   'P 1'
#
loop_
_entity.id
_entity.type
_entity.pdbx_description
1 polymer ?
#
loop_
_entity_poly.entity_id
_entity_poly.type
_entity_poly.pdbx_seq_one_letter_code
_entity_poly.pdbx_strand_id
1 'polypeptide(L)'
;MRKLLTKENKSKTIESNEMKNNSTENNSNCKPIGKCVACSQDENEAYCKETGFKREYVCSESEKKVNKMFSCFPEENNQVKSVFIFLIFSILASVIFAYSIKKRRRKINQNEERHNM
;
A
#
# COMPACT_ATOMS: atom_id res chain seq x y z
N MET A 1 45.82 14.62 13.87
CA MET A 1 45.05 14.67 12.61
C MET A 1 44.36 13.32 12.39
N ARG A 2 43.05 13.20 12.63
CA ARG A 2 42.28 11.97 12.36
C ARG A 2 41.46 12.19 11.08
N LYS A 3 41.73 11.40 10.04
CA LYS A 3 40.89 11.29 8.84
C LYS A 3 39.69 10.42 9.18
N LEU A 4 38.49 11.01 9.16
CA LEU A 4 37.21 10.31 9.23
C LEU A 4 36.75 10.03 7.79
N LEU A 5 36.61 8.74 7.45
CA LEU A 5 36.05 8.28 6.19
C LEU A 5 34.53 8.49 6.24
N THR A 6 34.02 9.37 5.38
CA THR A 6 32.60 9.54 5.07
C THR A 6 32.08 8.30 4.35
N LYS A 7 31.13 7.60 4.97
CA LYS A 7 30.29 6.61 4.29
C LYS A 7 29.29 7.37 3.40
N GLU A 8 29.43 7.21 2.09
CA GLU A 8 28.40 7.55 1.11
C GLU A 8 27.10 6.81 1.46
N ASN A 9 26.05 7.58 1.79
CA ASN A 9 24.72 7.05 1.97
C ASN A 9 24.07 6.99 0.59
N LYS A 10 24.13 5.80 -0.02
CA LYS A 10 23.56 5.48 -1.32
C LYS A 10 22.04 5.68 -1.26
N SER A 11 21.57 6.66 -2.02
CA SER A 11 20.14 6.88 -2.31
C SER A 11 19.54 5.58 -2.84
N LYS A 12 18.70 4.93 -2.03
CA LYS A 12 17.83 3.86 -2.49
C LYS A 12 16.54 4.52 -2.97
N THR A 13 16.50 4.80 -4.27
CA THR A 13 15.26 4.96 -5.02
C THR A 13 14.37 3.77 -4.70
N ILE A 14 13.23 4.05 -4.07
CA ILE A 14 12.16 3.08 -3.86
C ILE A 14 11.50 2.92 -5.24
N GLU A 15 12.04 2.01 -6.04
CA GLU A 15 11.30 1.45 -7.16
C GLU A 15 10.08 0.75 -6.59
N SER A 16 8.92 1.21 -7.02
CA SER A 16 7.65 0.51 -6.93
C SER A 16 7.85 -0.91 -7.46
N ASN A 17 7.98 -1.87 -6.55
CA ASN A 17 7.76 -3.27 -6.88
C ASN A 17 6.27 -3.40 -7.22
N GLU A 18 5.93 -3.18 -8.50
CA GLU A 18 4.85 -3.94 -9.13
C GLU A 18 5.20 -5.40 -8.92
N MET A 19 4.67 -5.97 -7.84
CA MET A 19 4.63 -7.40 -7.62
C MET A 19 3.63 -7.94 -8.65
N LYS A 20 4.16 -8.11 -9.87
CA LYS A 20 3.56 -8.83 -10.97
C LYS A 20 3.42 -10.26 -10.46
N ASN A 21 2.24 -10.57 -9.92
CA ASN A 21 1.88 -11.90 -9.47
C ASN A 21 1.90 -12.82 -10.69
N ASN A 22 3.06 -13.46 -10.89
CA ASN A 22 3.22 -14.63 -11.72
C ASN A 22 2.53 -15.79 -11.00
N SER A 23 1.27 -16.04 -11.36
CA SER A 23 0.72 -17.39 -11.41
C SER A 23 0.40 -17.70 -12.87
N THR A 24 1.32 -18.43 -13.49
CA THR A 24 1.06 -19.63 -14.29
C THR A 24 -0.12 -19.60 -15.26
N GLU A 25 0.08 -19.00 -16.44
CA GLU A 25 0.03 -19.67 -17.75
C GLU A 25 -0.07 -18.62 -18.87
N ASN A 26 0.69 -18.87 -19.93
CA ASN A 26 0.69 -18.11 -21.17
C ASN A 26 -0.71 -18.15 -21.84
N ASN A 27 -1.63 -17.29 -21.44
CA ASN A 27 -2.86 -17.03 -22.19
C ASN A 27 -2.92 -15.53 -22.53
N SER A 28 -2.09 -15.13 -23.49
CA SER A 28 -1.96 -13.78 -24.05
C SER A 28 -3.27 -13.19 -24.61
N ASN A 29 -4.37 -13.94 -24.63
CA ASN A 29 -5.66 -13.53 -25.17
C ASN A 29 -6.81 -13.43 -24.15
N CYS A 30 -6.55 -13.60 -22.84
CA CYS A 30 -7.59 -13.55 -21.80
C CYS A 30 -7.58 -12.21 -21.05
N LYS A 31 -8.75 -11.53 -21.00
CA LYS A 31 -8.95 -10.29 -20.24
C LYS A 31 -9.87 -10.51 -19.04
N PRO A 32 -9.50 -10.06 -17.83
CA PRO A 32 -10.36 -10.18 -16.66
C PRO A 32 -11.62 -9.32 -16.82
N ILE A 33 -12.74 -9.82 -16.32
CA ILE A 33 -14.04 -9.15 -16.28
C ILE A 33 -14.54 -9.14 -14.84
N GLY A 34 -15.00 -7.96 -14.42
CA GLY A 34 -15.58 -7.79 -13.10
C GLY A 34 -14.55 -7.88 -11.97
N LYS A 35 -15.07 -8.06 -10.76
CA LYS A 35 -14.27 -8.13 -9.53
C LYS A 35 -13.95 -9.57 -9.18
N CYS A 36 -12.90 -9.74 -8.38
CA CYS A 36 -12.64 -11.01 -7.71
C CYS A 36 -13.73 -11.24 -6.66
N VAL A 37 -14.50 -12.32 -6.79
CA VAL A 37 -15.65 -12.65 -5.91
C VAL A 37 -15.35 -13.92 -5.13
N ALA A 38 -15.89 -14.02 -3.91
CA ALA A 38 -15.75 -15.22 -3.11
C ALA A 38 -16.49 -16.39 -3.79
N CYS A 39 -15.92 -17.58 -3.71
CA CYS A 39 -16.61 -18.79 -4.13
C CYS A 39 -17.73 -19.13 -3.14
N SER A 40 -18.83 -19.67 -3.67
CA SER A 40 -19.90 -20.19 -2.82
C SER A 40 -19.43 -21.45 -2.08
N GLN A 41 -20.04 -21.75 -0.92
CA GLN A 41 -19.67 -22.94 -0.13
C GLN A 41 -19.90 -24.25 -0.88
N ASP A 42 -20.81 -24.26 -1.85
CA ASP A 42 -21.16 -25.42 -2.66
C ASP A 42 -20.25 -25.58 -3.90
N GLU A 43 -19.37 -24.63 -4.19
CA GLU A 43 -18.48 -24.67 -5.37
C GLU A 43 -17.17 -25.39 -5.05
N ASN A 44 -17.03 -26.62 -5.56
CA ASN A 44 -15.85 -27.47 -5.35
C ASN A 44 -14.87 -27.47 -6.54
N GLU A 45 -14.84 -26.36 -7.28
CA GLU A 45 -14.02 -26.18 -8.48
C GLU A 45 -12.55 -25.89 -8.14
N ALA A 46 -11.63 -26.25 -9.04
CA ALA A 46 -10.19 -26.12 -8.79
C ALA A 46 -9.74 -24.68 -8.51
N TYR A 47 -10.32 -23.70 -9.21
CA TYR A 47 -10.02 -22.27 -9.02
C TYR A 47 -10.49 -21.72 -7.67
N CYS A 48 -11.39 -22.41 -6.96
CA CYS A 48 -11.84 -22.02 -5.62
C CYS A 48 -10.95 -22.59 -4.51
N LYS A 49 -10.19 -23.66 -4.78
CA LYS A 49 -9.41 -24.37 -3.75
C LYS A 49 -8.16 -23.64 -3.31
N GLU A 50 -7.54 -22.85 -4.18
CA GLU A 50 -6.31 -22.12 -3.86
C GLU A 50 -6.56 -20.91 -2.97
N THR A 51 -7.46 -20.02 -3.38
CA THR A 51 -7.66 -18.72 -2.73
C THR A 51 -9.03 -18.57 -2.08
N GLY A 52 -10.01 -19.40 -2.46
CA GLY A 52 -11.42 -19.20 -2.09
C GLY A 52 -12.12 -18.10 -2.90
N PHE A 53 -11.45 -17.51 -3.89
CA PHE A 53 -12.01 -16.46 -4.74
C PHE A 53 -11.81 -16.77 -6.23
N LYS A 54 -12.80 -16.37 -7.03
CA LYS A 54 -12.82 -16.55 -8.49
C LYS A 54 -13.04 -15.23 -9.21
N ARG A 55 -12.50 -15.12 -10.42
CA ARG A 55 -12.77 -14.01 -11.36
C ARG A 55 -13.02 -14.58 -12.74
N GLU A 56 -13.94 -13.95 -13.46
CA GLU A 56 -14.26 -14.31 -14.83
C GLU A 56 -13.28 -13.62 -15.80
N TYR A 57 -12.91 -14.31 -16.86
CA TYR A 57 -12.03 -13.84 -17.93
C TYR A 57 -12.69 -14.09 -19.27
N VAL A 58 -12.67 -13.11 -20.18
CA VAL A 58 -12.98 -13.33 -21.60
C VAL A 58 -11.70 -13.60 -22.35
N CYS A 59 -11.62 -14.79 -22.92
CA CYS A 59 -10.53 -15.23 -23.77
C CYS A 59 -10.96 -15.17 -25.23
N SER A 60 -10.09 -14.64 -26.09
CA SER A 60 -10.24 -14.72 -27.54
C SER A 60 -9.58 -16.00 -28.05
N GLU A 61 -10.38 -17.01 -28.35
CA GLU A 61 -9.94 -18.27 -28.96
C GLU A 61 -10.60 -18.40 -30.34
N SER A 62 -9.79 -18.46 -31.39
CA SER A 62 -10.23 -18.76 -32.77
C SER A 62 -11.46 -17.96 -33.19
N GLU A 63 -11.37 -16.62 -33.11
CA GLU A 63 -12.41 -15.63 -33.44
C GLU A 63 -13.67 -15.64 -32.55
N LYS A 64 -13.76 -16.55 -31.55
CA LYS A 64 -14.86 -16.58 -30.58
C LYS A 64 -14.38 -16.07 -29.22
N LYS A 65 -15.28 -15.36 -28.53
CA LYS A 65 -15.08 -14.97 -27.13
C LYS A 65 -15.62 -16.09 -26.24
N VAL A 66 -14.75 -16.65 -25.40
CA VAL A 66 -15.10 -17.70 -24.43
C VAL A 66 -14.87 -17.15 -23.03
N ASN A 67 -15.83 -17.37 -22.14
CA ASN A 67 -15.69 -17.00 -20.74
C ASN A 67 -15.05 -18.16 -19.97
N LYS A 68 -14.00 -17.87 -19.20
CA LYS A 68 -13.29 -18.83 -18.34
C LYS A 68 -13.18 -18.27 -16.93
N MET A 69 -13.19 -19.15 -15.93
CA MET A 69 -13.02 -18.78 -14.52
C MET A 69 -11.61 -19.16 -14.05
N PHE A 70 -10.97 -18.26 -13.32
CA PHE A 70 -9.64 -18.46 -12.75
C PHE A 70 -9.61 -18.03 -11.27
N SER A 71 -8.65 -18.60 -10.53
CA SER A 71 -8.37 -18.20 -9.15
C SER A 71 -7.85 -16.77 -9.13
N CYS A 72 -8.28 -16.00 -8.13
CA CYS A 72 -7.85 -14.61 -7.98
C CYS A 72 -7.63 -14.26 -6.52
N PHE A 73 -6.93 -13.15 -6.29
CA PHE A 73 -6.84 -12.52 -4.98
C PHE A 73 -7.71 -11.26 -4.96
N PRO A 74 -8.47 -11.02 -3.88
CA PRO A 74 -9.21 -9.79 -3.73
C PRO A 74 -8.23 -8.61 -3.75
N GLU A 75 -8.54 -7.59 -4.55
CA GLU A 75 -7.74 -6.36 -4.57
C GLU A 75 -7.79 -5.73 -3.17
N GLU A 76 -6.62 -5.47 -2.59
CA GLU A 76 -6.54 -4.75 -1.33
C GLU A 76 -7.20 -3.37 -1.52
N ASN A 77 -8.24 -3.09 -0.75
CA ASN A 77 -8.91 -1.79 -0.78
C ASN A 77 -7.91 -0.69 -0.38
N ASN A 78 -7.37 0.00 -1.39
CA ASN A 78 -6.44 1.12 -1.22
C ASN A 78 -7.00 2.25 -0.34
N GLN A 79 -8.33 2.34 -0.19
CA GLN A 79 -8.97 3.26 0.76
C GLN A 79 -8.54 3.01 2.21
N VAL A 80 -8.41 1.75 2.64
CA VAL A 80 -8.01 1.44 4.02
C VAL A 80 -6.58 1.93 4.26
N LYS A 81 -5.67 1.65 3.33
CA LYS A 81 -4.27 2.14 3.39
C LYS A 81 -4.20 3.67 3.45
N SER A 82 -5.01 4.37 2.63
CA SER A 82 -5.05 5.83 2.61
C SER A 82 -5.51 6.43 3.96
N VAL A 83 -6.53 5.84 4.58
CA VAL A 83 -7.02 6.28 5.90
C VAL A 83 -5.97 6.07 6.98
N PHE A 84 -5.28 4.92 7.00
CA PHE A 84 -4.20 4.66 7.96
C PHE A 84 -3.04 5.66 7.82
N ILE A 85 -2.65 5.97 6.58
CA ILE A 85 -1.59 6.96 6.31
C ILE A 85 -2.02 8.34 6.82
N PHE A 86 -3.24 8.77 6.53
CA PHE A 86 -3.77 10.06 6.99
C PHE A 86 -3.77 10.20 8.52
N LEU A 87 -4.16 9.13 9.23
CA LEU A 87 -4.16 9.11 10.70
C LEU A 87 -2.74 9.27 11.26
N ILE A 88 -1.75 8.57 10.69
CA ILE A 88 -0.35 8.65 11.12
C ILE A 88 0.17 10.09 10.94
N PHE A 89 -0.07 10.71 9.78
CA PHE A 89 0.34 12.09 9.54
C PHE A 89 -0.34 13.08 10.49
N SER A 90 -1.63 12.87 10.80
CA SER A 90 -2.38 13.71 11.73
C SER A 90 -1.82 13.67 13.15
N ILE A 91 -1.44 12.48 13.62
CA ILE A 91 -0.81 12.31 14.95
C ILE A 91 0.56 13.01 14.98
N LEU A 92 1.40 12.80 13.95
CA LEU A 92 2.72 13.43 13.87
C LEU A 92 2.63 14.96 13.85
N ALA A 93 1.71 15.53 13.06
CA ALA A 93 1.47 16.96 13.02
C ALA A 93 1.07 17.52 14.40
N SER A 94 0.20 16.80 15.11
CA SER A 94 -0.25 17.18 16.45
C SER A 94 0.90 17.20 17.48
N VAL A 95 1.79 16.21 17.43
CA VAL A 95 2.97 16.14 18.31
C VAL A 95 3.95 17.28 18.02
N ILE A 96 4.22 17.57 16.75
CA ILE A 96 5.10 18.67 16.33
C ILE A 96 4.52 20.02 16.78
N PHE A 97 3.21 20.20 16.62
CA PHE A 97 2.52 21.41 17.03
C PHE A 97 2.56 21.60 18.55
N ALA A 98 2.27 20.56 19.32
CA ALA A 98 2.36 20.59 20.78
C ALA A 98 3.79 20.90 21.27
N TYR A 99 4.81 20.32 20.63
CA TYR A 99 6.20 20.61 20.94
C TYR A 99 6.58 22.07 20.63
N SER A 100 6.10 22.60 19.51
CA SER A 100 6.32 23.99 19.10
C SER A 100 5.69 24.99 20.06
N ILE A 101 4.48 24.73 20.56
CA ILE A 101 3.83 25.54 21.60
C ILE A 101 4.63 25.50 22.91
N LYS A 102 5.03 24.30 23.36
CA LYS A 102 5.82 24.15 24.59
C LYS A 102 7.15 24.89 24.51
N LYS A 103 7.81 24.86 23.34
CA LYS A 103 9.04 25.61 23.08
C LYS A 103 8.82 27.13 23.13
N ARG A 104 7.72 27.64 22.57
CA ARG A 104 7.37 29.07 22.65
C ARG A 104 7.12 29.52 24.09
N ARG A 105 6.34 28.76 24.87
CA ARG A 105 6.06 29.11 26.28
C ARG A 105 7.34 29.18 27.12
N ARG A 106 8.28 28.25 26.94
CA ARG A 106 9.58 28.29 27.63
C ARG A 106 10.40 29.55 27.30
N LYS A 107 10.32 30.05 26.07
CA LYS A 107 11.03 31.28 25.67
C LYS A 107 10.40 32.55 26.26
N ILE A 108 9.08 32.58 26.41
CA ILE A 108 8.36 33.73 27.00
C ILE A 108 8.70 33.83 28.49
N ASN A 109 8.63 32.73 29.24
CA ASN A 109 8.94 32.73 30.67
C ASN A 109 10.39 33.17 30.97
N GLN A 110 11.35 32.83 30.11
CA GLN A 110 12.75 33.28 30.29
C GLN A 110 12.98 34.77 30.00
N ASN A 111 12.13 35.40 29.19
CA ASN A 111 12.21 36.85 28.94
C ASN A 111 11.56 37.66 30.06
N GLU A 112 10.53 37.12 30.71
CA GLU A 112 9.87 37.74 31.87
C GLU A 112 10.81 37.80 33.09
N GLU A 113 11.58 36.72 33.34
CA GLU A 113 12.58 36.70 34.42
C GLU A 113 13.73 37.70 34.20
N ARG A 114 14.12 38.00 32.95
CA ARG A 114 15.15 39.01 32.65
C ARG A 114 14.67 40.45 32.78
N HIS A 115 13.38 40.71 32.70
CA HIS A 115 12.81 42.06 32.79
C HIS A 115 12.49 42.48 34.24
N ASN A 116 12.49 41.54 35.18
CA ASN A 116 12.24 41.74 36.61
C ASN A 116 13.53 41.78 37.47
N MET A 117 14.71 41.76 36.85
CA MET A 117 16.01 42.06 37.47
C MET A 117 16.52 43.40 36.96
#